data_AF-A0A9E4YFY1-F1
#
_entry.id   AF-A0A9E4YFY1-F1
#
_cell.length_a   1.000
_cell.length_b   1.000
_cell.length_c   1.000
_cell.angle_alpha   90.00
_cell.angle_beta   90.00
_cell.angle_gamma   90.00
#
_symmetry.space_group_name_H-M   'P 1'
#
loop_
_entity.id
_entity.type
_entity.pdbx_description
1 polymer ?
#
loop_
_entity_poly.entity_id
_entity_poly.type
_entity_poly.pdbx_seq_one_letter_code
_entity_poly.pdbx_strand_id
1 'polypeptide(L)'
;MAIDPKLFLEEMRGLVAAKHSKDHPLFGMIQRGELTKAQLQGFAKQFYLLFPKPFPKPIAAMFARSPEDSELERMWAENLMEEAEGAQTGTAGHKDLYIRFGEALGIPKAELNATKPLPETAALLIWRELLISQRSWLELYASQGLCLEGTASGRMVQVVKGLVDHYGFERDGADIQYWTVHISVDEEHMLVGPYAIERYAVSDLEQSKVREAVQTTLDIFWLTYDGIVRAFIDEDPLYAAWREPAAAHA
;
A
#
# COMPACT_ATOMS: atom_id res chain seq x y z
N MET A 1 -4.35 6.79 30.31
CA MET A 1 -3.31 6.02 31.01
C MET A 1 -2.75 5.02 30.02
N ALA A 2 -1.45 5.09 29.79
CA ALA A 2 -0.70 4.17 28.98
C ALA A 2 -0.88 2.77 29.55
N ILE A 3 -1.02 1.81 28.64
CA ILE A 3 -1.00 0.40 28.98
C ILE A 3 0.37 -0.18 28.66
N ASP A 4 0.60 -1.42 29.07
CA ASP A 4 1.82 -2.14 28.69
C ASP A 4 2.01 -2.12 27.16
N PRO A 5 3.22 -1.84 26.63
CA PRO A 5 3.44 -1.71 25.20
C PRO A 5 3.07 -2.95 24.38
N LYS A 6 3.15 -4.16 24.95
CA LYS A 6 2.72 -5.38 24.26
C LYS A 6 1.20 -5.43 24.14
N LEU A 7 0.49 -5.10 25.21
CA LEU A 7 -0.97 -4.97 25.19
C LEU A 7 -1.42 -3.87 24.22
N PHE A 8 -0.66 -2.77 24.14
CA PHE A 8 -0.92 -1.71 23.17
C PHE A 8 -0.69 -2.16 21.73
N LEU A 9 0.39 -2.90 21.45
CA LEU A 9 0.62 -3.49 20.14
C LEU A 9 -0.49 -4.48 19.76
N GLU A 10 -0.97 -5.30 20.69
CA GLU A 10 -2.12 -6.19 20.47
C GLU A 10 -3.40 -5.41 20.15
N GLU A 11 -3.64 -4.28 20.83
CA GLU A 11 -4.74 -3.38 20.52
C GLU A 11 -4.63 -2.84 19.08
N MET A 12 -3.45 -2.36 18.66
CA MET A 12 -3.23 -1.85 17.31
C MET A 12 -3.40 -2.95 16.25
N ARG A 13 -2.90 -4.17 16.51
CA ARG A 13 -3.14 -5.34 15.66
C ARG A 13 -4.62 -5.67 15.57
N GLY A 14 -5.38 -5.52 16.65
CA GLY A 14 -6.83 -5.68 16.66
C GLY A 14 -7.54 -4.69 15.74
N LEU A 15 -7.14 -3.41 15.77
CA LEU A 15 -7.67 -2.38 14.85
C LEU A 15 -7.37 -2.72 13.39
N VAL A 16 -6.13 -3.12 13.10
CA VAL A 16 -5.70 -3.51 11.74
C VAL A 16 -6.45 -4.75 11.25
N ALA A 17 -6.61 -5.76 12.10
CA ALA A 17 -7.35 -6.97 11.76
C ALA A 17 -8.83 -6.68 11.48
N ALA A 18 -9.46 -5.77 12.23
CA ALA A 18 -10.86 -5.40 12.03
C ALA A 18 -11.13 -4.62 10.74
N LYS A 19 -10.10 -4.00 10.14
CA LYS A 19 -10.20 -3.22 8.89
C LYS A 19 -9.07 -3.61 7.91
N HIS A 20 -8.74 -4.90 7.87
CA HIS A 20 -7.63 -5.35 7.04
C HIS A 20 -8.00 -5.18 5.56
N SER A 21 -7.10 -4.61 4.76
CA SER A 21 -7.36 -4.27 3.35
C SER A 21 -7.88 -5.45 2.52
N LYS A 22 -7.33 -6.66 2.71
CA LYS A 22 -7.81 -7.92 2.09
C LYS A 22 -9.30 -8.23 2.27
N ASP A 23 -9.95 -7.68 3.30
CA ASP A 23 -11.36 -7.94 3.61
C ASP A 23 -12.28 -6.90 2.93
N HIS A 24 -11.71 -5.91 2.24
CA HIS A 24 -12.48 -4.98 1.42
C HIS A 24 -13.12 -5.70 0.22
N PRO A 25 -14.41 -5.48 -0.11
CA PRO A 25 -15.13 -6.21 -1.16
C PRO A 25 -14.44 -6.26 -2.52
N LEU A 26 -13.76 -5.17 -2.91
CA LEU A 26 -12.97 -5.06 -4.14
C LEU A 26 -12.03 -6.24 -4.37
N PHE A 27 -11.28 -6.68 -3.35
CA PHE A 27 -10.31 -7.77 -3.53
C PHE A 27 -11.00 -9.12 -3.71
N GLY A 28 -12.12 -9.34 -3.02
CA GLY A 28 -12.98 -10.50 -3.27
C GLY A 28 -13.54 -10.53 -4.71
N MET A 29 -13.94 -9.37 -5.26
CA MET A 29 -14.40 -9.25 -6.64
C MET A 29 -13.27 -9.56 -7.64
N ILE A 30 -12.05 -9.05 -7.41
CA ILE A 30 -10.87 -9.38 -8.22
C ILE A 30 -10.59 -10.89 -8.17
N GLN A 31 -10.55 -11.46 -6.96
CA GLN A 31 -10.27 -12.88 -6.73
C GLN A 31 -11.25 -13.81 -7.46
N ARG A 32 -12.53 -13.41 -7.56
CA ARG A 32 -13.59 -14.18 -8.24
C ARG A 32 -13.74 -13.87 -9.73
N GLY A 33 -12.91 -12.98 -10.29
CA GLY A 33 -12.97 -12.63 -11.71
C GLY A 33 -14.18 -11.77 -12.10
N GLU A 34 -14.73 -11.00 -11.16
CA GLU A 34 -15.97 -10.24 -11.37
C GLU A 34 -15.77 -8.88 -12.06
N LEU A 35 -14.53 -8.41 -12.19
CA LEU A 35 -14.22 -7.14 -12.84
C LEU A 35 -14.08 -7.36 -14.35
N THR A 36 -14.57 -6.40 -15.13
CA THR A 36 -14.18 -6.28 -16.53
C THR A 36 -12.71 -5.86 -16.66
N LYS A 37 -12.11 -6.04 -17.84
CA LYS A 37 -10.74 -5.56 -18.10
C LYS A 37 -10.58 -4.06 -17.80
N ALA A 38 -11.56 -3.23 -18.18
CA ALA A 38 -11.52 -1.79 -17.93
C ALA A 38 -11.57 -1.46 -16.43
N GLN A 39 -12.38 -2.19 -15.65
CA GLN A 39 -12.45 -2.05 -14.19
C GLN A 39 -11.13 -2.45 -13.53
N LEU A 40 -10.54 -3.57 -13.95
CA LEU A 40 -9.25 -4.02 -13.44
C LEU A 40 -8.13 -3.01 -13.79
N GLN A 41 -8.19 -2.40 -14.97
CA GLN A 41 -7.29 -1.31 -15.34
C GLN A 41 -7.47 -0.06 -14.46
N GLY A 42 -8.71 0.30 -14.13
CA GLY A 42 -9.01 1.40 -13.20
C GLY A 42 -8.41 1.17 -11.81
N PHE A 43 -8.58 -0.04 -11.27
CA PHE A 43 -7.92 -0.48 -10.03
C PHE A 43 -6.39 -0.37 -10.15
N ALA A 44 -5.80 -0.96 -11.20
CA ALA A 44 -4.35 -0.98 -11.38
C ALA A 44 -3.75 0.44 -11.46
N LYS A 45 -4.43 1.38 -12.12
CA LYS A 45 -4.05 2.78 -12.20
C LYS A 45 -4.07 3.47 -10.83
N GLN A 46 -5.12 3.29 -10.03
CA GLN A 46 -5.18 3.91 -8.71
C GLN A 46 -4.18 3.27 -7.75
N PHE A 47 -4.05 1.95 -7.77
CA PHE A 47 -3.06 1.23 -6.96
C PHE A 47 -1.62 1.67 -7.29
N TYR A 48 -1.31 1.96 -8.57
CA TYR A 48 -0.02 2.53 -8.99
C TYR A 48 0.32 3.81 -8.21
N LEU A 49 -0.67 4.66 -7.95
CA LEU A 49 -0.47 5.90 -7.19
C LEU A 49 -0.22 5.64 -5.70
N LEU A 50 -0.81 4.59 -5.13
CA LEU A 50 -0.72 4.29 -3.71
C LEU A 50 0.66 3.78 -3.30
N PHE A 51 1.24 2.84 -4.07
CA PHE A 51 2.51 2.20 -3.71
C PHE A 51 3.58 2.38 -4.77
N PRO A 52 3.50 1.76 -5.97
CA PRO A 52 4.66 1.68 -6.84
C PRO A 52 5.20 3.04 -7.29
N LYS A 53 4.34 4.02 -7.62
CA LYS A 53 4.76 5.34 -8.12
C LYS A 53 5.53 6.17 -7.08
N PRO A 54 5.04 6.37 -5.84
CA PRO A 54 5.78 7.12 -4.83
C PRO A 54 7.02 6.38 -4.31
N PHE A 55 7.03 5.05 -4.32
CA PHE A 55 8.14 4.27 -3.76
C PHE A 55 9.41 4.37 -4.64
N PRO A 56 10.61 4.29 -4.03
CA PRO A 56 10.88 3.97 -2.62
C PRO A 56 10.96 5.21 -1.70
N LYS A 57 10.50 6.39 -2.15
CA LYS A 57 10.69 7.65 -1.40
C LYS A 57 10.10 7.66 0.02
N PRO A 58 8.90 7.10 0.28
CA PRO A 58 8.38 6.97 1.63
C PRO A 58 9.31 6.16 2.54
N ILE A 59 9.95 5.10 2.03
CA ILE A 59 10.91 4.29 2.79
C ILE A 59 12.15 5.12 3.16
N ALA A 60 12.70 5.86 2.20
CA ALA A 60 13.83 6.77 2.46
C ALA A 60 13.48 7.84 3.51
N ALA A 61 12.24 8.36 3.49
CA ALA A 61 11.78 9.29 4.51
C ALA A 61 11.65 8.64 5.89
N MET A 62 11.20 7.38 5.96
CA MET A 62 11.18 6.62 7.21
C MET A 62 12.58 6.39 7.77
N PHE A 63 13.53 5.98 6.92
CA PHE A 63 14.94 5.85 7.29
C PHE A 63 15.52 7.17 7.82
N ALA A 64 15.28 8.28 7.11
CA ALA A 64 15.80 9.59 7.51
C ALA A 64 15.20 10.12 8.83
N ARG A 65 14.06 9.57 9.26
CA ARG A 65 13.36 9.96 10.49
C ARG A 65 13.48 8.92 11.61
N SER A 66 14.25 7.86 11.39
CA SER A 66 14.53 6.86 12.43
C SER A 66 15.06 7.52 13.69
N PRO A 67 14.65 7.05 14.88
CA PRO A 67 15.41 7.37 16.09
C PRO A 67 16.81 6.77 16.00
N GLU A 68 17.70 7.11 16.92
CA GLU A 68 19.02 6.46 17.06
C GLU A 68 18.84 4.98 17.51
N ASP A 69 18.48 4.12 16.56
CA ASP A 69 18.28 2.68 16.72
C ASP A 69 18.78 1.98 15.46
N SER A 70 19.93 1.32 15.58
CA SER A 70 20.61 0.68 14.46
C SER A 70 19.83 -0.49 13.86
N GLU A 71 18.92 -1.11 14.62
CA GLU A 71 18.07 -2.19 14.10
C GLU A 71 17.02 -1.62 13.15
N LEU A 72 16.34 -0.54 13.56
CA LEU A 72 15.39 0.18 12.70
C LEU A 72 16.05 0.75 11.44
N GLU A 73 17.23 1.36 11.59
CA GLU A 73 17.99 1.88 10.45
C GLU A 73 18.34 0.76 9.45
N ARG A 74 18.82 -0.39 9.95
CA ARG A 74 19.13 -1.55 9.10
C ARG A 74 17.89 -2.06 8.35
N MET A 75 16.78 -2.27 9.06
CA MET A 75 15.53 -2.76 8.45
C MET A 75 15.03 -1.83 7.34
N TRP A 76 15.08 -0.51 7.55
CA TRP A 76 14.66 0.44 6.51
C TRP A 76 15.64 0.57 5.35
N ALA A 77 16.95 0.46 5.60
CA ALA A 77 17.94 0.44 4.53
C ALA A 77 17.74 -0.79 3.63
N GLU A 78 17.49 -1.95 4.22
CA GLU A 78 17.20 -3.20 3.51
C GLU A 78 15.91 -3.09 2.67
N ASN A 79 14.83 -2.57 3.26
CA ASN A 79 13.56 -2.34 2.56
C ASN A 79 13.74 -1.33 1.41
N LEU A 80 14.46 -0.22 1.63
CA LEU A 80 14.74 0.78 0.60
C LEU A 80 15.44 0.16 -0.61
N MET A 81 16.46 -0.68 -0.38
CA MET A 81 17.21 -1.33 -1.45
C MET A 81 16.38 -2.37 -2.20
N GLU A 82 15.50 -3.10 -1.49
CA GLU A 82 14.57 -4.03 -2.13
C GLU A 82 13.55 -3.30 -3.01
N GLU A 83 12.89 -2.26 -2.51
CA GLU A 83 11.92 -1.47 -3.27
C GLU A 83 12.55 -0.76 -4.48
N ALA A 84 13.76 -0.23 -4.31
CA ALA A 84 14.48 0.51 -5.34
C ALA A 84 15.04 -0.38 -6.44
N GLU A 85 15.68 -1.49 -6.07
CA GLU A 85 16.55 -2.26 -6.97
C GLU A 85 16.23 -3.77 -7.00
N GLY A 86 15.29 -4.26 -6.18
CA GLY A 86 15.04 -5.70 -6.01
C GLY A 86 16.25 -6.43 -5.41
N ALA A 87 17.01 -5.76 -4.54
CA ALA A 87 18.33 -6.22 -4.10
C ALA A 87 18.33 -7.56 -3.35
N GLN A 88 17.26 -7.88 -2.61
CA GLN A 88 17.14 -9.14 -1.88
C GLN A 88 16.53 -10.23 -2.74
N THR A 89 15.50 -9.89 -3.51
CA THR A 89 14.78 -10.84 -4.37
C THR A 89 15.50 -11.14 -5.68
N GLY A 90 16.49 -10.32 -6.06
CA GLY A 90 17.15 -10.36 -7.35
C GLY A 90 16.24 -9.98 -8.52
N THR A 91 15.14 -9.26 -8.26
CA THR A 91 14.26 -8.73 -9.31
C THR A 91 14.68 -7.34 -9.77
N ALA A 92 13.91 -6.73 -10.68
CA ALA A 92 14.01 -5.29 -10.90
C ALA A 92 13.38 -4.53 -9.71
N GLY A 93 13.62 -3.22 -9.64
CA GLY A 93 12.92 -2.32 -8.72
C GLY A 93 11.39 -2.46 -8.85
N HIS A 94 10.69 -2.41 -7.72
CA HIS A 94 9.28 -2.81 -7.66
C HIS A 94 8.38 -1.93 -8.52
N LYS A 95 8.73 -0.65 -8.68
CA LYS A 95 8.05 0.26 -9.61
C LYS A 95 8.12 -0.22 -11.06
N ASP A 96 9.26 -0.71 -11.51
CA ASP A 96 9.43 -1.19 -12.87
C ASP A 96 8.69 -2.52 -13.09
N LEU A 97 8.65 -3.39 -12.07
CA LEU A 97 7.79 -4.58 -12.09
C LEU A 97 6.31 -4.21 -12.24
N TYR A 98 5.85 -3.17 -11.54
CA TYR A 98 4.46 -2.74 -11.64
C TYR A 98 4.14 -2.09 -12.98
N ILE A 99 5.06 -1.32 -13.55
CA ILE A 99 4.89 -0.75 -14.89
C ILE A 99 4.73 -1.86 -15.92
N ARG A 100 5.53 -2.93 -15.83
CA ARG A 100 5.39 -4.12 -16.69
C ARG A 100 4.02 -4.77 -16.54
N PHE A 101 3.53 -4.93 -15.30
CA PHE A 101 2.17 -5.42 -15.05
C PHE A 101 1.11 -4.53 -15.73
N GLY A 102 1.26 -3.22 -15.63
CA GLY A 102 0.39 -2.27 -16.33
C GLY A 102 0.39 -2.46 -17.84
N GLU A 103 1.57 -2.59 -18.45
CA GLU A 103 1.72 -2.80 -19.90
C GLU A 103 1.08 -4.12 -20.34
N ALA A 104 1.30 -5.22 -19.60
CA ALA A 104 0.66 -6.51 -19.86
C ALA A 104 -0.87 -6.45 -19.71
N LEU A 105 -1.37 -5.63 -18.79
CA LEU A 105 -2.80 -5.35 -18.64
C LEU A 105 -3.33 -4.40 -19.74
N GLY A 106 -2.47 -3.86 -20.60
CA GLY A 106 -2.82 -2.95 -21.69
C GLY A 106 -2.89 -1.47 -21.31
N ILE A 107 -2.16 -1.07 -20.26
CA ILE A 107 -2.02 0.32 -19.82
C ILE A 107 -0.59 0.79 -20.15
N PRO A 108 -0.39 1.67 -21.13
CA PRO A 108 0.94 2.20 -21.43
C PRO A 108 1.56 2.91 -20.22
N LYS A 109 2.89 2.82 -20.07
CA LYS A 109 3.64 3.54 -19.00
C LYS A 109 3.29 5.04 -18.92
N ALA A 110 3.14 5.69 -20.07
CA ALA A 110 2.75 7.11 -20.13
C ALA A 110 1.38 7.37 -19.50
N GLU A 111 0.41 6.48 -19.73
CA GLU A 111 -0.94 6.56 -19.17
C GLU A 111 -0.95 6.26 -17.66
N LEU A 112 -0.19 5.26 -17.20
CA LEU A 112 0.02 5.03 -15.77
C LEU A 112 0.62 6.28 -15.08
N ASN A 113 1.63 6.89 -15.69
CA ASN A 113 2.26 8.09 -15.16
C ASN A 113 1.33 9.31 -15.14
N ALA A 114 0.45 9.43 -16.13
CA ALA A 114 -0.55 10.50 -16.24
C ALA A 114 -1.82 10.26 -15.40
N THR A 115 -1.94 9.12 -14.71
CA THR A 115 -3.11 8.80 -13.90
C THR A 115 -3.34 9.87 -12.83
N LYS A 116 -4.58 10.39 -12.79
CA LYS A 116 -5.03 11.33 -11.76
C LYS A 116 -5.55 10.57 -10.53
N PRO A 117 -5.21 10.98 -9.31
CA PRO A 117 -5.75 10.36 -8.11
C PRO A 117 -7.25 10.65 -8.00
N LEU A 118 -8.04 9.64 -7.64
CA LEU A 118 -9.39 9.84 -7.11
C LEU A 118 -9.33 10.71 -5.85
N PRO A 119 -10.42 11.40 -5.45
CA PRO A 119 -10.46 12.18 -4.21
C PRO A 119 -9.96 11.40 -2.98
N GLU A 120 -10.33 10.13 -2.84
CA GLU A 120 -9.94 9.26 -1.74
C GLU A 120 -8.47 8.81 -1.85
N THR A 121 -8.01 8.49 -3.05
CA THR A 121 -6.58 8.26 -3.34
C THR A 121 -5.77 9.50 -2.97
N ALA A 122 -6.22 10.70 -3.34
CA ALA A 122 -5.56 11.96 -3.02
C ALA A 122 -5.53 12.19 -1.50
N ALA A 123 -6.61 11.87 -0.79
CA ALA A 123 -6.66 11.95 0.67
C ALA A 123 -5.58 11.07 1.33
N LEU A 124 -5.38 9.83 0.87
CA LEU A 124 -4.31 8.97 1.38
C LEU A 124 -2.92 9.53 1.08
N LEU A 125 -2.70 10.06 -0.13
CA LEU A 125 -1.42 10.66 -0.51
C LEU A 125 -1.10 11.90 0.34
N ILE A 126 -2.09 12.76 0.58
CA ILE A 126 -1.95 13.95 1.44
C ILE A 126 -1.71 13.54 2.89
N TRP A 127 -2.43 12.52 3.38
CA TRP A 127 -2.23 11.99 4.73
C TRP A 127 -0.82 11.42 4.90
N ARG A 128 -0.31 10.68 3.91
CA ARG A 128 1.08 10.19 3.92
C ARG A 128 2.08 11.35 3.95
N GLU A 129 1.89 12.39 3.15
CA GLU A 129 2.76 13.57 3.16
C GLU A 129 2.75 14.25 4.53
N LEU A 130 1.59 14.35 5.18
CA LEU A 130 1.47 14.88 6.54
C LEU A 130 2.20 14.01 7.57
N LEU A 131 2.07 12.67 7.46
CA LEU A 131 2.80 11.73 8.31
C LEU A 131 4.32 11.91 8.16
N ILE A 132 4.79 12.03 6.93
CA ILE A 132 6.22 12.19 6.60
C ILE A 132 6.75 13.54 7.10
N SER A 133 6.02 14.64 6.88
CA SER A 133 6.54 16.00 7.07
C SER A 133 6.24 16.60 8.44
N GLN A 134 5.17 16.20 9.13
CA GLN A 134 4.68 16.92 10.32
C GLN A 134 4.36 16.02 11.53
N ARG A 135 3.92 14.78 11.34
CA ARG A 135 3.62 13.87 12.46
C ARG A 135 4.89 13.28 13.05
N SER A 136 4.83 12.68 14.25
CA SER A 136 5.98 11.99 14.81
C SER A 136 6.43 10.81 13.94
N TRP A 137 7.72 10.43 14.05
CA TRP A 137 8.24 9.27 13.32
C TRP A 137 7.51 7.98 13.73
N LEU A 138 7.05 7.88 14.99
CA LEU A 138 6.32 6.71 15.49
C LEU A 138 4.90 6.62 14.89
N GLU A 139 4.21 7.76 14.75
CA GLU A 139 2.93 7.83 14.00
C GLU A 139 3.13 7.38 12.55
N LEU A 140 4.22 7.83 11.90
CA LEU A 140 4.58 7.44 10.53
C LEU A 140 4.82 5.92 10.44
N TYR A 141 5.61 5.34 11.35
CA TYR A 141 5.95 3.91 11.31
C TYR A 141 4.74 3.02 11.59
N ALA A 142 3.89 3.41 12.54
CA ALA A 142 2.64 2.70 12.80
C ALA A 142 1.70 2.78 11.59
N SER A 143 1.59 3.94 10.94
CA SER A 143 0.68 4.12 9.81
C SER A 143 1.20 3.40 8.55
N GLN A 144 2.43 3.67 8.15
CA GLN A 144 3.02 3.14 6.92
C GLN A 144 3.41 1.66 7.07
N GLY A 145 4.12 1.32 8.16
CA GLY A 145 4.64 -0.03 8.39
C GLY A 145 3.59 -1.04 8.87
N LEU A 146 2.69 -0.67 9.78
CA LEU A 146 1.69 -1.62 10.30
C LEU A 146 0.40 -1.64 9.47
N CYS A 147 -0.11 -0.48 9.01
CA CYS A 147 -1.42 -0.43 8.36
C CYS A 147 -1.34 -0.63 6.83
N LEU A 148 -0.35 -0.05 6.17
CA LEU A 148 -0.26 -0.03 4.70
C LEU A 148 0.61 -1.18 4.16
N GLU A 149 1.91 -1.18 4.47
CA GLU A 149 2.84 -2.25 4.08
C GLU A 149 2.53 -3.55 4.84
N GLY A 150 2.32 -3.45 6.16
CA GLY A 150 1.94 -4.56 7.06
C GLY A 150 0.67 -5.35 6.74
N THR A 151 -0.07 -4.96 5.70
CA THR A 151 -1.28 -5.65 5.25
C THR A 151 -1.20 -6.10 3.77
N ALA A 152 -0.02 -6.02 3.15
CA ALA A 152 0.19 -6.25 1.72
C ALA A 152 -0.08 -7.68 1.27
N SER A 153 0.58 -8.68 1.86
CA SER A 153 0.52 -10.08 1.42
C SER A 153 -0.93 -10.59 1.32
N GLY A 154 -1.77 -10.30 2.32
CA GLY A 154 -3.16 -10.76 2.34
C GLY A 154 -3.98 -10.33 1.12
N ARG A 155 -3.84 -9.07 0.66
CA ARG A 155 -4.52 -8.59 -0.54
C ARG A 155 -3.84 -9.08 -1.82
N MET A 156 -2.51 -9.20 -1.84
CA MET A 156 -1.77 -9.65 -3.03
C MET A 156 -2.07 -11.10 -3.37
N VAL A 157 -2.23 -11.97 -2.37
CA VAL A 157 -2.67 -13.36 -2.58
C VAL A 157 -4.00 -13.43 -3.33
N GLN A 158 -4.96 -12.58 -2.97
CA GLN A 158 -6.26 -12.53 -3.63
C GLN A 158 -6.15 -11.99 -5.07
N VAL A 159 -5.35 -10.93 -5.27
CA VAL A 159 -5.08 -10.36 -6.60
C VAL A 159 -4.42 -11.40 -7.52
N VAL A 160 -3.33 -12.04 -7.08
CA VAL A 160 -2.63 -13.06 -7.86
C VAL A 160 -3.57 -14.20 -8.24
N LYS A 161 -4.38 -14.69 -7.30
CA LYS A 161 -5.36 -15.75 -7.58
C LYS A 161 -6.34 -15.31 -8.68
N GLY A 162 -6.90 -14.11 -8.58
CA GLY A 162 -7.81 -13.57 -9.59
C GLY A 162 -7.14 -13.45 -10.97
N LEU A 163 -5.94 -12.85 -11.01
CA LEU A 163 -5.16 -12.64 -12.24
C LEU A 163 -4.91 -13.96 -12.99
N VAL A 164 -4.54 -15.00 -12.26
CA VAL A 164 -4.25 -16.32 -12.84
C VAL A 164 -5.52 -17.05 -13.28
N ASP A 165 -6.51 -17.14 -12.40
CA ASP A 165 -7.68 -17.97 -12.65
C ASP A 165 -8.65 -17.36 -13.68
N HIS A 166 -8.65 -16.03 -13.83
CA HIS A 166 -9.71 -15.32 -14.56
C HIS A 166 -9.22 -14.30 -15.60
N TYR A 167 -7.99 -13.80 -15.49
CA TYR A 167 -7.49 -12.73 -16.38
C TYR A 167 -6.33 -13.17 -17.30
N GLY A 168 -6.01 -14.46 -17.34
CA GLY A 168 -5.09 -15.04 -18.32
C GLY A 168 -3.61 -14.79 -18.04
N PHE A 169 -3.24 -14.48 -16.79
CA PHE A 169 -1.84 -14.37 -16.38
C PHE A 169 -1.29 -15.71 -15.87
N GLU A 170 0.00 -15.92 -16.03
CA GLU A 170 0.69 -17.08 -15.46
C GLU A 170 1.21 -16.75 -14.05
N ARG A 171 1.03 -17.67 -13.09
CA ARG A 171 1.38 -17.44 -11.68
C ARG A 171 2.83 -16.99 -11.48
N ASP A 172 3.74 -17.67 -12.17
CA ASP A 172 5.18 -17.40 -12.09
C ASP A 172 5.67 -16.56 -13.28
N GLY A 173 4.74 -15.91 -13.99
CA GLY A 173 5.02 -15.07 -15.15
C GLY A 173 5.63 -13.72 -14.74
N ALA A 174 6.52 -13.20 -15.60
CA ALA A 174 7.19 -11.92 -15.37
C ALA A 174 6.22 -10.73 -15.27
N ASP A 175 5.02 -10.84 -15.85
CA ASP A 175 4.01 -9.79 -15.93
C ASP A 175 3.31 -9.52 -14.60
N ILE A 176 3.23 -10.50 -13.70
CA ILE A 176 2.61 -10.32 -12.37
C ILE A 176 3.63 -10.40 -11.24
N GLN A 177 4.93 -10.36 -11.57
CA GLN A 177 6.03 -10.51 -10.63
C GLN A 177 5.97 -9.51 -9.47
N TYR A 178 5.51 -8.27 -9.71
CA TYR A 178 5.26 -7.31 -8.64
C TYR A 178 4.40 -7.90 -7.51
N TRP A 179 3.31 -8.57 -7.87
CA TRP A 179 2.35 -9.09 -6.90
C TRP A 179 2.91 -10.30 -6.15
N THR A 180 3.65 -11.18 -6.84
CA THR A 180 4.17 -12.40 -6.23
C THR A 180 5.36 -12.15 -5.30
N VAL A 181 6.25 -11.21 -5.62
CA VAL A 181 7.38 -10.87 -4.72
C VAL A 181 6.88 -10.31 -3.39
N HIS A 182 5.81 -9.50 -3.40
CA HIS A 182 5.20 -8.97 -2.17
C HIS A 182 4.45 -10.03 -1.34
N ILE A 183 4.24 -11.25 -1.86
CA ILE A 183 3.75 -12.37 -1.04
C ILE A 183 4.90 -13.01 -0.27
N SER A 184 6.10 -13.07 -0.88
CA SER A 184 7.28 -13.75 -0.33
C SER A 184 8.21 -12.88 0.52
N VAL A 185 8.29 -11.56 0.24
CA VAL A 185 9.19 -10.61 0.93
C VAL A 185 8.64 -10.16 2.29
N ASP A 186 7.38 -10.49 2.58
CA ASP A 186 6.59 -9.73 3.52
C ASP A 186 6.87 -10.08 5.01
N GLU A 187 7.55 -11.19 5.35
CA GLU A 187 7.70 -11.56 6.78
C GLU A 187 8.62 -10.63 7.58
N GLU A 188 9.75 -10.17 7.04
CA GLU A 188 10.70 -9.34 7.80
C GLU A 188 10.37 -7.84 7.72
N HIS A 189 9.96 -7.33 6.56
CA HIS A 189 9.62 -5.92 6.39
C HIS A 189 8.36 -5.53 7.18
N MET A 190 7.40 -6.45 7.37
CA MET A 190 6.21 -6.22 8.19
C MET A 190 6.50 -6.12 9.71
N LEU A 191 7.72 -6.43 10.17
CA LEU A 191 8.08 -6.36 11.59
C LEU A 191 8.44 -4.96 12.07
N VAL A 192 8.74 -4.02 11.18
CA VAL A 192 9.22 -2.68 11.57
C VAL A 192 8.18 -1.92 12.41
N GLY A 193 6.93 -1.92 11.97
CA GLY A 193 5.83 -1.26 12.69
C GLY A 193 5.62 -1.84 14.10
N PRO A 194 5.42 -3.16 14.23
CA PRO A 194 5.35 -3.83 15.53
C PRO A 194 6.54 -3.56 16.45
N TYR A 195 7.76 -3.67 15.93
CA TYR A 195 8.99 -3.40 16.70
C TYR A 195 9.00 -1.97 17.24
N ALA A 196 8.70 -0.98 16.40
CA ALA A 196 8.68 0.41 16.79
C ALA A 196 7.59 0.71 17.85
N ILE A 197 6.38 0.15 17.68
CA ILE A 197 5.28 0.36 18.62
C ILE A 197 5.62 -0.24 19.99
N GLU A 198 6.05 -1.50 20.04
CA GLU A 198 6.35 -2.18 21.31
C GLU A 198 7.49 -1.48 22.07
N ARG A 199 8.48 -0.95 21.34
CA ARG A 199 9.66 -0.33 21.94
C ARG A 199 9.46 1.14 22.34
N TYR A 200 8.65 1.89 21.59
CA TYR A 200 8.59 3.35 21.72
C TYR A 200 7.22 3.92 22.05
N ALA A 201 6.12 3.16 21.97
CA ALA A 201 4.80 3.64 22.40
C ALA A 201 4.60 3.43 23.92
N VAL A 202 5.44 4.06 24.74
CA VAL A 202 5.53 3.78 26.19
C VAL A 202 4.80 4.80 27.06
N SER A 203 4.48 5.97 26.52
CA SER A 203 3.75 7.03 27.23
C SER A 203 2.29 7.17 26.77
N ASP A 204 1.46 7.78 27.61
CA ASP A 204 0.06 8.11 27.29
C ASP A 204 -0.05 8.89 25.98
N LEU A 205 0.87 9.85 25.80
CA LEU A 205 0.89 10.73 24.64
C LEU A 205 1.22 9.96 23.37
N GLU A 206 2.24 9.10 23.40
CA GLU A 206 2.64 8.28 22.24
C GLU A 206 1.54 7.30 21.87
N GLN A 207 1.00 6.55 22.85
CA GLN A 207 -0.07 5.59 22.58
C GLN A 207 -1.34 6.28 22.05
N SER A 208 -1.68 7.46 22.57
CA SER A 208 -2.81 8.23 22.06
C SER A 208 -2.60 8.64 20.61
N LYS A 209 -1.43 9.19 20.27
CA LYS A 209 -1.10 9.63 18.91
C LYS A 209 -1.04 8.47 17.92
N VAL A 210 -0.38 7.36 18.31
CA VAL A 210 -0.30 6.16 17.48
C VAL A 210 -1.68 5.60 17.20
N ARG A 211 -2.54 5.48 18.22
CA ARG A 211 -3.92 5.01 18.05
C ARG A 211 -4.71 5.87 17.08
N GLU A 212 -4.66 7.20 17.23
CA GLU A 212 -5.33 8.14 16.33
C GLU A 212 -4.81 8.00 14.89
N ALA A 213 -3.49 7.92 14.71
CA ALA A 213 -2.86 7.79 13.40
C ALA A 213 -3.19 6.45 12.72
N VAL A 214 -3.18 5.34 13.47
CA VAL A 214 -3.58 4.02 12.99
C VAL A 214 -5.04 4.03 12.56
N GLN A 215 -5.95 4.52 13.40
CA GLN A 215 -7.38 4.59 13.09
C GLN A 215 -7.64 5.43 11.83
N THR A 216 -7.05 6.63 11.77
CA THR A 216 -7.16 7.55 10.63
C THR A 216 -6.62 6.91 9.34
N THR A 217 -5.48 6.22 9.42
CA THR A 217 -4.87 5.54 8.27
C THR A 217 -5.74 4.41 7.76
N LEU A 218 -6.26 3.56 8.64
CA LEU A 218 -7.14 2.46 8.27
C LEU A 218 -8.45 2.97 7.64
N ASP A 219 -9.02 4.06 8.17
CA ASP A 219 -10.22 4.70 7.63
C ASP A 219 -9.99 5.23 6.21
N ILE A 220 -8.95 6.05 6.02
CA ILE A 220 -8.63 6.64 4.70
C ILE A 220 -8.23 5.55 3.71
N PHE A 221 -7.51 4.53 4.14
CA PHE A 221 -7.09 3.44 3.27
C PHE A 221 -8.27 2.58 2.82
N TRP A 222 -9.23 2.32 3.69
CA TRP A 222 -10.49 1.68 3.30
C TRP A 222 -11.26 2.53 2.29
N LEU A 223 -11.42 3.83 2.58
CA LEU A 223 -12.08 4.78 1.67
C LEU A 223 -11.40 4.87 0.30
N THR A 224 -10.09 4.65 0.22
CA THR A 224 -9.36 4.61 -1.05
C THR A 224 -9.91 3.50 -1.95
N TYR A 225 -10.21 2.33 -1.39
CA TYR A 225 -10.80 1.23 -2.15
C TYR A 225 -12.30 1.44 -2.41
N ASP A 226 -13.04 2.05 -1.49
CA ASP A 226 -14.42 2.50 -1.74
C ASP A 226 -14.47 3.46 -2.95
N GLY A 227 -13.52 4.40 -3.02
CA GLY A 227 -13.39 5.33 -4.15
C GLY A 227 -13.15 4.61 -5.47
N ILE A 228 -12.31 3.57 -5.48
CA ILE A 228 -12.07 2.74 -6.68
C ILE A 228 -13.36 2.01 -7.09
N VAL A 229 -14.10 1.43 -6.15
CA VAL A 229 -15.39 0.77 -6.40
C VAL A 229 -16.38 1.76 -6.99
N ARG A 230 -16.60 2.92 -6.35
CA ARG A 230 -17.51 3.95 -6.86
C ARG A 230 -17.13 4.43 -8.25
N ALA A 231 -15.83 4.65 -8.49
CA ALA A 231 -15.36 5.21 -9.73
C ALA A 231 -15.45 4.26 -10.92
N PHE A 232 -15.12 2.99 -10.73
CA PHE A 232 -14.95 2.04 -11.85
C PHE A 232 -15.98 0.92 -11.87
N ILE A 233 -16.49 0.48 -10.71
CA ILE A 233 -17.45 -0.63 -10.63
C ILE A 233 -18.88 -0.12 -10.66
N ASP A 234 -19.21 0.82 -9.77
CA ASP A 234 -20.55 1.42 -9.71
C ASP A 234 -20.74 2.50 -10.79
N GLU A 235 -19.63 2.94 -11.40
CA GLU A 235 -19.56 4.00 -12.41
C GLU A 235 -20.28 5.29 -11.99
N ASP A 236 -20.18 5.64 -10.70
CA ASP A 236 -20.83 6.82 -10.12
C ASP A 236 -20.51 8.06 -10.99
N PRO A 237 -21.55 8.82 -11.43
CA PRO A 237 -21.39 10.00 -12.26
C PRO A 237 -20.43 11.05 -11.69
N LEU A 238 -20.28 11.13 -10.37
CA LEU A 238 -19.34 12.04 -9.70
C LEU A 238 -17.88 11.81 -10.14
N TYR A 239 -17.56 10.58 -10.55
CA TYR A 239 -16.21 10.15 -10.92
C TYR A 239 -15.98 10.05 -12.43
N ALA A 240 -16.93 10.51 -13.26
CA ALA A 240 -16.84 10.41 -14.72
C ALA A 240 -15.52 10.94 -15.29
N ALA A 241 -15.00 12.04 -14.73
CA ALA A 241 -13.74 12.66 -15.16
C ALA A 241 -12.49 11.80 -14.96
N TRP A 242 -12.55 10.72 -14.17
CA TRP A 242 -11.44 9.79 -13.92
C TRP A 242 -11.50 8.52 -14.77
N ARG A 243 -12.61 8.27 -15.47
CA ARG A 243 -12.76 7.15 -16.41
C ARG A 243 -12.29 7.50 -17.82
N GLU A 244 -12.29 8.78 -18.17
CA GLU A 244 -11.74 9.25 -19.44
C GLU A 244 -10.21 9.01 -19.50
N PRO A 245 -9.68 8.53 -20.63
CA PRO A 245 -8.24 8.47 -20.84
C PRO A 245 -7.63 9.85 -20.58
N ALA A 246 -6.57 9.91 -19.77
CA ALA A 246 -5.84 11.16 -19.59
C ALA A 246 -5.37 11.61 -20.99
N ALA A 247 -5.86 12.76 -21.46
CA ALA A 247 -5.34 13.35 -22.69
C ALA A 247 -3.83 13.47 -22.51
N ALA A 248 -3.07 12.75 -23.34
CA ALA A 248 -1.63 12.83 -23.35
C ALA A 248 -1.27 14.28 -23.74
N HIS A 249 -1.05 15.14 -22.75
CA HIS A 249 -0.41 16.41 -22.98
C HIS A 249 1.06 16.08 -23.25
N ALA A 250 1.40 16.10 -24.53
CA ALA A 250 2.75 16.00 -25.07
C ALA A 250 3.67 17.10 -24.52
#